data_AF-A0A3S3U7F8-F1
#
_entry.id   AF-A0A3S3U7F8-F1
#
_cell.length_a   1.000
_cell.length_b   1.000
_cell.length_c   1.000
_cell.angle_alpha   90.00
_cell.angle_beta   90.00
_cell.angle_gamma   90.00
#
_symmetry.space_group_name_H-M   'P 1'
#
loop_
_entity.id
_entity.type
_entity.pdbx_description
1 polymer ?
#
loop_
_entity_poly.entity_id
_entity_poly.type
_entity_poly.pdbx_seq_one_letter_code
_entity_poly.pdbx_strand_id
1 'polypeptide(L)'
;MQVIDVQFCWLDPDSCRDLSLPAYATRQAAGMDAAAATAEDTVLHPGEIKLFPTGFAVALPDGFEMQVRPRSGLAIKHGVTVVNAPGTIDADYRGEVKIGLINLATPLLLYNGVIALLN
;
A
#
# COMPACT_ATOMS: atom_id res chain seq x y z
N MET A 1 14.00 -22.95 -5.47
CA MET A 1 13.28 -21.69 -5.20
C MET A 1 12.78 -21.79 -3.78
N GLN A 2 13.22 -20.91 -2.88
CA GLN A 2 12.76 -20.91 -1.50
C GLN A 2 11.33 -20.37 -1.48
N VAL A 3 10.42 -21.10 -0.83
CA VAL A 3 9.09 -20.59 -0.52
C VAL A 3 9.23 -19.74 0.74
N ILE A 4 8.72 -18.52 0.70
CA ILE A 4 8.71 -17.58 1.82
C ILE A 4 7.25 -17.39 2.19
N ASP A 5 6.88 -17.79 3.40
CA ASP A 5 5.53 -17.60 3.91
C ASP A 5 5.41 -16.20 4.52
N VAL A 6 4.50 -15.40 3.99
CA VAL A 6 4.16 -14.06 4.49
C VAL A 6 2.71 -14.08 4.94
N GLN A 7 2.46 -13.60 6.15
CA GLN A 7 1.11 -13.61 6.73
C GLN A 7 0.55 -12.18 6.75
N PHE A 8 -0.64 -12.02 6.19
CA PHE A 8 -1.43 -10.80 6.27
C PHE A 8 -2.62 -11.01 7.19
N CYS A 9 -2.98 -9.99 7.96
CA CYS A 9 -4.24 -9.98 8.72
C CYS A 9 -4.91 -8.60 8.63
N TRP A 10 -6.23 -8.61 8.53
CA TRP A 10 -7.03 -7.41 8.74
C TRP A 10 -7.03 -7.04 10.23
N LEU A 11 -6.87 -5.76 10.54
CA LEU A 11 -7.00 -5.25 11.91
C LEU A 11 -8.46 -5.08 12.31
N ASP A 12 -9.30 -4.65 11.38
CA ASP A 12 -10.75 -4.61 11.51
C ASP A 12 -11.38 -5.11 10.19
N PRO A 13 -11.71 -6.41 10.08
CA PRO A 13 -12.30 -6.99 8.88
C PRO A 13 -13.61 -6.33 8.45
N ASP A 14 -14.39 -5.77 9.39
CA ASP A 14 -15.69 -5.19 9.08
C ASP A 14 -15.55 -3.85 8.35
N SER A 15 -14.51 -3.09 8.66
CA SER A 15 -14.16 -1.84 7.98
C SER A 15 -13.57 -2.04 6.57
N CYS A 16 -13.14 -3.26 6.22
CA CYS A 16 -12.41 -3.56 4.99
C CYS A 16 -13.13 -4.58 4.08
N ARG A 17 -14.45 -4.78 4.26
CA ARG A 17 -15.23 -5.82 3.54
C ARG A 17 -15.17 -5.72 2.01
N ASP A 18 -14.98 -4.51 1.48
CA ASP A 18 -14.90 -4.25 0.04
C ASP A 18 -13.46 -4.30 -0.50
N LEU A 19 -12.48 -4.61 0.36
CA LEU A 19 -11.06 -4.68 0.02
C LEU A 19 -10.56 -6.12 0.06
N SER A 20 -9.58 -6.40 -0.80
CA SER A 20 -8.83 -7.66 -0.76
C SER A 20 -7.50 -7.43 -0.07
N LEU A 21 -7.05 -8.43 0.71
CA LEU A 21 -5.67 -8.44 1.18
C LEU A 21 -4.72 -8.47 -0.03
N PRO A 22 -3.50 -7.91 0.10
CA PRO A 22 -2.53 -7.94 -0.97
C PRO A 22 -2.27 -9.36 -1.47
N ALA A 23 -2.32 -9.52 -2.79
CA ALA A 23 -2.03 -10.77 -3.47
C ALA A 23 -1.43 -10.49 -4.85
N TYR A 24 -0.65 -11.45 -5.35
CA TYR A 24 -0.11 -11.36 -6.71
C TYR A 24 -1.24 -11.57 -7.72
N ALA A 25 -1.49 -10.55 -8.54
CA ALA A 25 -2.56 -10.59 -9.55
C ALA A 25 -2.33 -11.66 -10.63
N THR A 26 -1.07 -12.01 -10.90
CA THR A 26 -0.70 -13.05 -11.85
C THR A 26 0.52 -13.82 -11.35
N ARG A 27 0.77 -15.00 -11.92
CA ARG A 27 1.96 -15.81 -11.60
C ARG A 27 3.30 -15.10 -11.86
N GLN A 28 3.31 -14.10 -12.74
CA GLN A 28 4.52 -13.36 -13.12
C GLN A 28 4.58 -11.96 -12.48
N ALA A 29 3.63 -11.61 -11.61
CA ALA A 29 3.64 -10.33 -10.94
C ALA A 29 4.83 -10.23 -9.97
N ALA A 30 5.55 -9.11 -10.03
CA ALA A 30 6.69 -8.83 -9.16
C ALA A 30 6.31 -8.13 -7.85
N GLY A 31 5.05 -7.72 -7.71
CA GLY A 31 4.52 -7.10 -6.49
C GLY A 31 3.01 -7.29 -6.38
N MET A 32 2.48 -6.97 -5.20
CA MET A 32 1.08 -7.07 -4.83
C MET A 32 0.48 -5.67 -4.71
N ASP A 33 -0.69 -5.45 -5.29
CA ASP A 33 -1.39 -4.17 -5.17
C ASP A 33 -1.87 -3.96 -3.72
N ALA A 34 -1.65 -2.78 -3.15
CA ALA A 34 -2.14 -2.37 -1.83
C ALA A 34 -3.16 -1.24 -1.96
N ALA A 35 -4.34 -1.44 -1.36
CA ALA A 35 -5.42 -0.46 -1.33
C ALA A 35 -5.40 0.40 -0.06
N ALA A 36 -5.89 1.63 -0.19
CA ALA A 36 -6.18 2.46 0.96
C ALA A 36 -7.49 1.99 1.61
N ALA A 37 -7.52 1.85 2.93
CA ALA A 37 -8.71 1.53 3.72
C ALA A 37 -9.28 2.81 4.34
N THR A 38 -9.89 3.65 3.51
CA THR A 38 -10.41 4.97 3.91
C THR A 38 -11.91 4.90 4.17
N ALA A 39 -12.37 5.39 5.32
CA ALA A 39 -13.81 5.46 5.62
C ALA A 39 -14.57 6.46 4.74
N GLU A 40 -13.87 7.48 4.23
CA GLU A 40 -14.44 8.57 3.44
C GLU A 40 -13.52 8.96 2.29
N ASP A 41 -14.15 9.55 1.28
CA ASP A 41 -13.49 10.21 0.16
C ASP A 41 -12.43 11.20 0.64
N THR A 42 -11.17 10.96 0.28
CA THR A 42 -10.06 11.84 0.60
C THR A 42 -9.52 12.49 -0.65
N VAL A 43 -9.55 13.82 -0.70
CA VAL A 43 -8.82 14.58 -1.72
C VAL A 43 -7.37 14.76 -1.26
N LEU A 44 -6.43 14.38 -2.12
CA LEU A 44 -5.01 14.69 -1.96
C LEU A 44 -4.66 15.87 -2.87
N HIS A 45 -4.37 17.03 -2.28
CA HIS A 45 -4.05 18.26 -3.02
C HIS A 45 -2.60 18.30 -3.51
N PRO A 46 -2.28 19.09 -4.55
CA PRO A 46 -0.91 19.27 -5.01
C PRO A 46 0.02 19.79 -3.90
N GLY A 47 1.18 19.17 -3.74
CA GLY A 47 2.14 19.42 -2.67
C GLY A 47 1.78 18.78 -1.32
N GLU A 48 0.60 18.22 -1.17
CA GLU A 48 0.17 17.58 0.07
C GLU A 48 0.83 16.21 0.24
N ILE A 49 1.27 15.95 1.47
CA ILE A 49 1.70 14.63 1.93
C ILE A 49 0.65 14.14 2.92
N LYS A 50 0.06 12.96 2.64
CA LYS A 50 -0.91 12.34 3.56
C LYS A 50 -0.59 10.86 3.75
N LEU A 51 -0.78 10.39 4.97
CA LEU A 51 -0.60 9.00 5.35
C LEU A 51 -1.93 8.26 5.20
N PHE A 52 -1.96 7.24 4.35
CA PHE A 52 -3.16 6.45 4.07
C PHE A 52 -3.11 5.11 4.84
N PRO A 53 -4.15 4.78 5.64
CA PRO A 53 -4.29 3.46 6.24
C PRO A 53 -4.50 2.39 5.16
N THR A 54 -4.05 1.16 5.40
CA THR A 54 -4.37 0.01 4.54
C THR A 54 -5.26 -1.01 5.24
N GLY A 55 -5.48 -0.88 6.56
CA GLY A 55 -6.33 -1.77 7.34
C GLY A 55 -5.72 -3.14 7.65
N PHE A 56 -4.54 -3.45 7.12
CA PHE A 56 -3.85 -4.73 7.37
C PHE A 56 -2.52 -4.56 8.09
N ALA A 57 -2.13 -5.59 8.82
CA ALA A 57 -0.77 -5.81 9.28
C ALA A 57 -0.15 -6.99 8.51
N VAL A 58 1.19 -7.06 8.50
CA VAL A 58 1.96 -8.12 7.85
C VAL A 58 3.02 -8.65 8.81
N ALA A 59 3.24 -9.97 8.79
CA ALA A 59 4.36 -10.62 9.46
C ALA A 59 5.28 -11.24 8.41
N LEU A 60 6.52 -10.76 8.37
CA LEU A 60 7.58 -11.29 7.50
C LEU A 60 8.49 -12.23 8.30
N PRO A 61 9.12 -13.22 7.65
CA PRO A 61 10.15 -14.03 8.28
C PRO A 61 11.44 -13.24 8.49
N ASP A 62 12.25 -13.68 9.46
CA ASP A 62 13.54 -13.07 9.78
C ASP A 62 14.47 -13.01 8.56
N GLY A 63 15.16 -11.88 8.38
CA GLY A 63 16.07 -11.66 7.26
C GLY A 63 15.41 -11.16 5.98
N PHE A 64 14.11 -10.84 6.01
CA PHE A 64 13.37 -10.26 4.90
C PHE A 64 12.82 -8.87 5.24
N GLU A 65 12.67 -8.04 4.23
CA GLU A 65 11.89 -6.81 4.27
C GLU A 65 10.81 -6.88 3.18
N MET A 66 9.75 -6.09 3.35
CA MET A 66 8.79 -5.81 2.29
C MET A 66 8.92 -4.35 1.88
N GLN A 67 8.88 -4.09 0.58
CA GLN A 67 9.03 -2.74 0.04
C GLN A 67 7.71 -2.19 -0.48
N VAL A 68 7.33 -1.02 0.02
CA VAL A 68 6.23 -0.20 -0.50
C VAL A 68 6.76 0.66 -1.64
N ARG A 69 6.26 0.41 -2.86
CA ARG A 69 6.70 1.07 -4.09
C ARG A 69 5.57 1.85 -4.76
N PRO A 70 5.87 2.91 -5.52
CA PRO A 70 4.87 3.65 -6.28
C PRO A 70 4.21 2.79 -7.36
N ARG A 71 2.92 3.00 -7.60
CA ARG A 71 2.25 2.47 -8.79
C ARG A 71 2.57 3.34 -9.99
N SER A 72 3.12 2.74 -11.04
CA SER A 72 3.49 3.45 -12.26
C SER A 72 2.31 4.21 -12.89
N GLY A 73 1.11 3.61 -12.89
CA GLY A 73 -0.10 4.26 -13.40
C GLY A 73 -0.47 5.50 -12.60
N LEU A 74 -0.35 5.45 -11.27
CA LEU A 74 -0.68 6.57 -10.38
C LEU A 74 0.36 7.70 -10.50
N ALA A 75 1.64 7.33 -10.56
CA ALA A 75 2.75 8.27 -10.74
C ALA A 75 2.68 9.00 -12.09
N ILE A 76 2.52 8.27 -13.20
CA ILE A 76 2.57 8.84 -14.54
C ILE A 76 1.29 9.58 -14.92
N LYS A 77 0.10 9.08 -14.51
CA LYS A 77 -1.18 9.69 -14.91
C LYS A 77 -1.64 10.80 -13.97
N HIS A 78 -1.26 10.73 -12.70
CA HIS A 78 -1.80 11.63 -11.66
C HIS A 78 -0.71 12.33 -10.83
N GLY A 79 0.58 12.10 -11.10
CA GLY A 79 1.66 12.73 -10.34
C GLY A 79 1.72 12.31 -8.87
N VAL A 80 1.10 11.19 -8.50
CA VAL A 80 1.06 10.72 -7.11
C VAL A 80 2.06 9.58 -6.92
N THR A 81 2.93 9.72 -5.92
CA THR A 81 3.96 8.73 -5.59
C THR A 81 4.02 8.47 -4.09
N VAL A 82 4.71 7.40 -3.71
CA VAL A 82 5.03 7.10 -2.30
C VAL A 82 6.19 8.01 -1.88
N VAL A 83 5.97 8.84 -0.86
CA VAL A 83 6.90 9.93 -0.48
C VAL A 83 8.24 9.42 0.02
N ASN A 84 8.25 8.24 0.64
CA ASN A 84 9.42 7.56 1.16
C ASN A 84 9.83 6.34 0.32
N ALA A 85 9.50 6.32 -0.98
CA ALA A 85 9.79 5.17 -1.84
C ALA A 85 11.30 4.88 -2.01
N PRO A 86 11.72 3.59 -1.99
CA PRO A 86 10.96 2.44 -1.50
C PRO A 86 10.78 2.53 0.02
N GLY A 87 9.54 2.38 0.50
CA GLY A 87 9.24 2.36 1.93
C GLY A 87 9.54 0.97 2.50
N THR A 88 10.34 0.89 3.56
CA THR A 88 10.71 -0.38 4.20
C THR A 88 9.68 -0.80 5.24
N ILE A 89 9.28 -2.07 5.21
CA ILE A 89 8.56 -2.77 6.28
C ILE A 89 9.49 -3.87 6.79
N ASP A 90 9.97 -3.71 8.03
CA ASP A 90 10.89 -4.64 8.68
C ASP A 90 10.20 -5.92 9.16
N ALA A 91 10.97 -6.99 9.33
CA ALA A 91 10.45 -8.29 9.78
C ALA A 91 9.84 -8.30 11.19
N ASP A 92 10.21 -7.35 12.06
CA ASP A 92 9.68 -7.19 13.40
C ASP A 92 8.49 -6.21 13.47
N TYR A 93 8.12 -5.57 12.34
CA TYR A 93 6.98 -4.67 12.28
C TYR A 93 5.66 -5.44 12.39
N ARG A 94 4.80 -5.05 13.34
CA ARG A 94 3.48 -5.67 13.57
C ARG A 94 2.33 -4.66 13.58
N GLY A 95 2.64 -3.39 13.32
CA GLY A 95 1.63 -2.34 13.22
C GLY A 95 0.82 -2.43 11.93
N GLU A 96 -0.17 -1.55 11.82
CA GLU A 96 -0.85 -1.33 10.55
C GLU A 96 0.13 -0.81 9.50
N VAL A 97 0.15 -1.43 8.32
CA VAL A 97 0.88 -0.86 7.20
C VAL A 97 0.18 0.43 6.77
N LYS A 98 0.91 1.54 6.77
CA LYS A 98 0.41 2.84 6.30
C LYS A 98 1.31 3.39 5.22
N ILE A 99 0.71 4.03 4.22
CA ILE A 99 1.41 4.44 3.01
C ILE A 99 1.36 5.95 2.88
N GLY A 100 2.53 6.59 2.93
CA GLY A 100 2.66 8.03 2.73
C GLY A 100 2.66 8.36 1.26
N LEU A 101 1.65 9.08 0.78
CA LEU A 101 1.58 9.57 -0.59
C LEU A 101 1.88 11.06 -0.64
N ILE A 102 2.55 11.48 -1.71
CA ILE A 102 2.70 12.88 -2.11
C ILE A 102 2.07 13.09 -3.49
N ASN A 103 1.32 14.18 -3.66
CA ASN A 103 0.78 14.58 -4.96
C ASN A 103 1.60 15.72 -5.58
N LEU A 104 2.14 15.50 -6.77
CA LEU A 104 3.01 16.44 -7.50
C LEU A 104 2.29 17.11 -8.69
N ALA A 105 1.00 16.86 -8.90
CA ALA A 105 0.26 17.35 -10.07
C ALA A 105 -1.05 18.06 -9.69
N THR A 106 -2.21 17.46 -9.96
CA THR A 106 -3.54 18.06 -9.76
C THR A 106 -4.28 17.33 -8.64
N PRO A 107 -5.28 17.96 -7.96
CA PRO A 107 -6.05 17.29 -6.91
C PRO A 107 -6.57 15.92 -7.36
N LEU A 108 -6.40 14.90 -6.51
CA LEU A 108 -6.84 13.54 -6.77
C LEU A 108 -7.79 13.07 -5.66
N LEU A 109 -8.96 12.56 -6.04
CA LEU A 109 -9.89 11.90 -5.14
C LEU A 109 -9.47 10.44 -4.95
N LEU A 110 -9.28 10.02 -3.70
CA LEU A 110 -8.95 8.66 -3.31
C LEU A 110 -10.05 8.11 -2.40
N TYR A 111 -10.61 6.95 -2.79
CA TYR A 111 -11.56 6.19 -1.99
C TYR A 111 -11.36 4.70 -2.27
N ASN A 112 -11.02 3.93 -1.24
CA ASN A 112 -10.88 2.46 -1.30
C ASN A 112 -10.17 1.94 -2.56
N GLY A 113 -9.13 2.68 -2.97
CA GLY A 113 -8.45 2.51 -4.24
C GLY A 113 -7.04 1.97 -4.05
N VAL A 114 -6.52 1.31 -5.09
CA VAL A 114 -5.16 0.80 -5.08
C VAL A 114 -4.13 1.93 -5.22
N ILE A 115 -3.30 2.11 -4.20
CA ILE A 115 -2.39 3.26 -4.07
C ILE A 115 -0.90 2.92 -4.18
N ALA A 116 -0.50 1.66 -3.94
CA ALA A 116 0.91 1.25 -3.97
C ALA A 116 1.09 -0.21 -4.41
N LEU A 117 2.35 -0.61 -4.62
CA LEU A 117 2.78 -2.00 -4.80
C LEU A 117 3.62 -2.44 -3.59
N LEU A 118 3.43 -3.68 -3.15
CA LEU A 118 4.25 -4.36 -2.14
C LEU A 118 5.12 -5.40 -2.82
N ASN A 119 6.41 -5.38 -2.52
CA ASN A 119 7.42 -6.26 -3.12
C ASN A 119 8.18 -7.03 -2.05
#